data_AF-A0A1B6C866-F1
#
_entry.id   AF-A0A1B6C866-F1
#
_cell.length_a   1.000
_cell.length_b   1.000
_cell.length_c   1.000
_cell.angle_alpha   90.00
_cell.angle_beta   90.00
_cell.angle_gamma   90.00
#
_symmetry.space_group_name_H-M   'P 1'
#
loop_
_entity.id
_entity.type
_entity.pdbx_description
1 polymer ?
#
loop_
_entity_poly.entity_id
_entity_poly.type
_entity_poly.pdbx_seq_one_letter_code
_entity_poly.pdbx_strand_id
1 'polypeptide(L)'
;TAGDQVDEEEDVEEQRHLTISEAFADDDIVDEFRKEKNEEVKKGAVTNVDLSLPGWGSWGGPNLPTVTRRKRRRFMVKFADTIPRKDDKKKNVIINEKSNSAIKEHMVSELPFPFTSVKDFEASIRAPVGSNWIAETAHRKLIVPSVITEAGRLIEPMDESQLVKTKNIKWEEKK
;
A
#
# COMPACT_ATOMS: atom_id res chain seq x y z
N THR A 1 -21.42 20.88 32.30
CA THR A 1 -22.27 20.16 31.31
C THR A 1 -21.43 19.30 30.36
N ALA A 2 -20.35 18.67 30.85
CA ALA A 2 -19.49 17.79 30.03
C ALA A 2 -19.31 16.38 30.64
N GLY A 3 -19.86 16.12 31.83
CA GLY A 3 -19.84 14.79 32.47
C GLY A 3 -21.01 13.91 32.03
N ASP A 4 -22.20 14.50 31.88
CA ASP A 4 -23.45 13.82 31.50
C ASP A 4 -23.41 13.17 30.10
N GLN A 5 -22.50 13.63 29.23
CA GLN A 5 -22.40 13.19 27.84
C GLN A 5 -21.47 11.99 27.65
N VAL A 6 -20.62 11.69 28.62
CA VAL A 6 -19.69 10.55 28.58
C VAL A 6 -20.38 9.29 29.11
N ASP A 7 -21.19 9.46 30.16
CA ASP A 7 -21.94 8.36 30.78
C ASP A 7 -22.99 7.77 29.78
N GLU A 8 -23.66 8.64 29.00
CA GLU A 8 -24.59 8.18 27.95
C GLU A 8 -23.90 7.45 26.78
N GLU A 9 -22.64 7.75 26.46
CA GLU A 9 -21.91 7.07 25.38
C GLU A 9 -21.44 5.67 25.82
N GLU A 10 -20.96 5.51 27.05
CA GLU A 10 -20.55 4.21 27.62
C GLU A 10 -21.75 3.25 27.73
N ASP A 11 -22.90 3.74 28.20
CA ASP A 11 -24.14 2.95 28.30
C ASP A 11 -24.61 2.41 26.94
N VAL A 12 -24.44 3.18 25.86
CA VAL A 12 -24.80 2.76 24.50
C VAL A 12 -23.85 1.69 23.96
N GLU A 13 -22.56 1.75 24.30
CA GLU A 13 -21.59 0.72 23.92
C GLU A 13 -21.84 -0.61 24.65
N GLU A 14 -22.16 -0.56 25.94
CA GLU A 14 -22.51 -1.74 26.73
C GLU A 14 -23.78 -2.42 26.21
N GLN A 15 -24.83 -1.63 25.90
CA GLN A 15 -26.06 -2.16 25.30
C GLN A 15 -25.83 -2.80 23.93
N ARG A 16 -24.92 -2.24 23.12
CA ARG A 16 -24.51 -2.84 21.84
C ARG A 16 -23.73 -4.14 22.04
N HIS A 17 -22.83 -4.18 23.00
CA HIS A 17 -22.07 -5.39 23.30
C HIS A 17 -22.98 -6.51 23.81
N LEU A 18 -23.96 -6.19 24.66
CA LEU A 18 -24.98 -7.11 25.16
C LEU A 18 -25.85 -7.66 24.02
N THR A 19 -26.36 -6.80 23.14
CA THR A 19 -27.19 -7.24 21.99
C THR A 19 -26.42 -8.11 20.99
N ILE A 20 -25.14 -7.84 20.76
CA ILE A 20 -24.27 -8.69 19.93
C ILE A 20 -24.02 -10.03 20.63
N SER A 21 -23.74 -10.03 21.94
CA SER A 21 -23.51 -11.26 22.68
C SER A 21 -24.76 -12.14 22.78
N GLU A 22 -25.95 -11.53 22.84
CA GLU A 22 -27.23 -12.24 22.86
C GLU A 22 -27.59 -12.79 21.48
N ALA A 23 -27.38 -12.00 20.41
CA ALA A 23 -27.63 -12.43 19.03
C ALA A 23 -26.73 -13.58 18.57
N PHE A 24 -25.57 -13.75 19.22
CA PHE A 24 -24.58 -14.77 18.90
C PHE A 24 -24.24 -15.69 20.08
N ALA A 25 -25.13 -15.80 21.06
CA ALA A 25 -24.93 -16.63 22.25
C ALA A 25 -24.75 -18.13 21.90
N ASP A 26 -25.33 -18.57 20.78
CA ASP A 26 -25.30 -19.95 20.30
C ASP A 26 -24.20 -20.23 19.26
N ASP A 27 -23.62 -19.20 18.63
CA ASP A 27 -22.60 -19.32 17.58
C ASP A 27 -21.23 -18.81 18.08
N ASP A 28 -20.21 -19.68 18.10
CA ASP A 28 -18.83 -19.31 18.47
C ASP A 28 -18.08 -18.63 17.30
N ILE A 29 -18.53 -17.41 16.98
CA ILE A 29 -18.04 -16.62 15.84
C ILE A 29 -16.59 -16.19 16.02
N VAL A 30 -16.16 -16.02 17.27
CA VAL A 30 -14.78 -15.59 17.56
C VAL A 30 -13.79 -16.69 17.19
N ASP A 31 -14.09 -17.95 17.52
CA ASP A 31 -13.24 -19.06 17.15
C ASP A 31 -13.37 -19.44 15.67
N GLU A 32 -14.54 -19.31 15.06
CA GLU A 32 -14.70 -19.43 13.61
C GLU A 32 -13.83 -18.42 12.86
N PHE A 33 -13.89 -17.14 13.25
CA PHE A 33 -13.07 -16.08 12.65
C PHE A 33 -11.57 -16.34 12.81
N ARG A 34 -11.14 -16.83 13.98
CA ARG A 34 -9.73 -17.23 14.21
C ARG A 34 -9.32 -18.39 13.31
N LYS A 35 -10.20 -19.38 13.13
CA LYS A 35 -9.96 -20.51 12.22
C LYS A 35 -9.82 -20.02 10.79
N GLU A 36 -10.75 -19.21 10.30
CA GLU A 36 -10.71 -18.62 8.96
C GLU A 36 -9.42 -17.81 8.73
N LYS A 37 -9.06 -16.94 9.69
CA LYS A 37 -7.82 -16.18 9.63
C LYS A 37 -6.59 -17.08 9.54
N ASN A 38 -6.53 -18.13 10.36
CA ASN A 38 -5.43 -19.09 10.33
C ASN A 38 -5.38 -19.86 9.01
N GLU A 39 -6.52 -20.20 8.42
CA GLU A 39 -6.59 -20.83 7.11
C GLU A 39 -6.09 -19.92 6.01
N GLU A 40 -6.46 -18.63 6.02
CA GLU A 40 -5.91 -17.67 5.07
C GLU A 40 -4.39 -17.50 5.19
N VAL A 41 -3.88 -17.44 6.42
CA VAL A 41 -2.43 -17.37 6.67
C VAL A 41 -1.73 -18.60 6.10
N LYS A 42 -2.30 -19.80 6.31
CA LYS A 42 -1.79 -21.04 5.71
C LYS A 42 -1.85 -21.04 4.19
N LYS A 43 -2.92 -20.51 3.58
CA LYS A 43 -3.07 -20.39 2.12
C LYS A 43 -2.02 -19.46 1.49
N GLY A 44 -1.63 -18.41 2.20
CA GLY A 44 -0.58 -17.47 1.77
C GLY A 44 0.85 -17.90 2.09
N ALA A 45 1.03 -18.92 2.94
CA ALA A 45 2.35 -19.39 3.33
C ALA A 45 3.07 -20.06 2.14
N VAL A 46 4.32 -19.64 1.88
CA VAL A 46 5.15 -20.25 0.84
C VAL A 46 5.63 -21.61 1.34
N THR A 47 5.32 -22.66 0.59
CA THR A 47 5.76 -24.01 0.94
C THR A 47 7.23 -24.20 0.57
N ASN A 48 7.96 -24.95 1.39
CA ASN A 48 9.34 -25.32 1.09
C ASN A 48 9.36 -26.25 -0.13
N VAL A 49 10.15 -25.89 -1.13
CA VAL A 49 10.25 -26.68 -2.36
C VAL A 49 11.37 -27.70 -2.19
N ASP A 50 11.02 -28.98 -2.23
CA ASP A 50 12.00 -30.07 -2.29
C ASP A 50 12.37 -30.37 -3.75
N LEU A 51 13.61 -30.04 -4.12
CA LEU A 51 14.17 -30.33 -5.44
C LEU A 51 14.89 -31.70 -5.46
N SER A 52 14.68 -32.55 -4.45
CA SER A 52 15.32 -33.86 -4.40
C SER A 52 14.73 -34.81 -5.44
N LEU A 53 15.56 -35.22 -6.39
CA LEU A 53 15.18 -36.25 -7.37
C LEU A 53 15.34 -37.66 -6.75
N PRO A 54 14.37 -38.58 -6.94
CA PRO A 54 14.52 -39.96 -6.54
C PRO A 54 15.62 -40.64 -7.37
N GLY A 55 16.62 -41.22 -6.71
CA GLY A 55 17.73 -41.94 -7.36
C GLY A 55 17.65 -43.46 -7.16
N TRP A 56 18.66 -44.19 -7.65
CA TRP A 56 18.78 -45.65 -7.56
C TRP A 56 18.54 -46.24 -6.14
N GLY A 57 18.84 -45.48 -5.09
CA GLY A 57 18.62 -45.89 -3.68
C GLY A 57 17.19 -45.68 -3.14
N SER A 58 16.22 -45.29 -3.96
CA SER A 58 14.83 -45.03 -3.53
C SER A 58 13.88 -46.23 -3.65
N TRP A 59 14.36 -47.35 -4.19
CA TRP A 59 13.56 -48.57 -4.42
C TRP A 59 13.56 -49.57 -3.25
N GLY A 60 14.14 -49.22 -2.10
CA GLY A 60 14.30 -50.11 -0.94
C GLY A 60 13.01 -50.48 -0.18
N GLY A 61 11.83 -50.09 -0.67
CA GLY A 61 10.54 -50.39 -0.04
C GLY A 61 10.12 -49.40 1.05
N PRO A 62 8.85 -49.47 1.50
CA PRO A 62 8.18 -48.42 2.28
C PRO A 62 8.76 -48.15 3.67
N ASN A 63 9.54 -49.08 4.24
CA ASN A 63 10.06 -48.97 5.61
C ASN A 63 11.50 -48.45 5.70
N LEU A 64 12.14 -48.10 4.56
CA LEU A 64 13.48 -47.53 4.53
C LEU A 64 13.42 -46.03 4.18
N PRO A 65 14.15 -45.16 4.90
CA PRO A 65 14.18 -43.73 4.57
C PRO A 65 14.84 -43.52 3.20
N THR A 66 14.03 -43.20 2.20
CA THR A 66 14.44 -42.99 0.79
C THR A 66 15.39 -41.80 0.60
N VAL A 67 15.32 -40.79 1.47
CA VAL A 67 16.14 -39.59 1.39
C VAL A 67 16.83 -39.30 2.73
N THR A 68 18.16 -39.28 2.72
CA THR A 68 18.96 -38.93 3.90
C THR A 68 18.76 -37.47 4.30
N ARG A 69 18.86 -37.16 5.61
CA ARG A 69 18.78 -35.79 6.14
C ARG A 69 19.76 -34.82 5.45
N ARG A 70 20.96 -35.33 5.07
CA ARG A 70 21.97 -34.56 4.33
C ARG A 70 21.52 -34.21 2.90
N LYS A 71 20.83 -35.11 2.21
CA LYS A 71 20.24 -34.83 0.88
C LYS A 71 19.10 -33.82 1.01
N ARG A 72 18.17 -34.01 1.95
CA ARG A 72 17.09 -33.04 2.23
C ARG A 72 17.63 -31.63 2.47
N ARG A 73 18.66 -31.45 3.30
CA ARG A 73 19.24 -30.11 3.55
C ARG A 73 19.90 -29.47 2.32
N ARG A 74 20.42 -30.27 1.39
CA ARG A 74 21.09 -29.76 0.18
C ARG A 74 20.11 -29.42 -0.94
N PHE A 75 19.00 -30.15 -1.03
CA PHE A 75 18.05 -30.05 -2.14
C PHE A 75 16.72 -29.39 -1.75
N MET A 76 16.47 -29.14 -0.47
CA MET A 76 15.32 -28.37 -0.01
C MET A 76 15.68 -26.88 0.03
N VAL A 77 15.03 -26.11 -0.83
CA VAL A 77 15.08 -24.66 -0.77
C VAL A 77 14.10 -24.23 0.31
N LYS A 78 14.64 -23.67 1.38
CA LYS A 78 13.83 -23.15 2.48
C LYS A 78 13.42 -21.72 2.16
N PHE A 79 12.12 -21.50 2.08
CA PHE A 79 11.56 -20.15 2.06
C PHE A 79 11.29 -19.71 3.50
N ALA A 80 11.16 -18.40 3.73
CA ALA A 80 10.68 -17.92 5.02
C ALA A 80 9.27 -18.49 5.26
N ASP A 81 9.04 -19.05 6.45
CA ASP A 81 7.79 -19.76 6.76
C ASP A 81 6.57 -18.82 6.67
N THR A 82 6.75 -17.53 6.94
CA THR A 82 5.71 -16.50 6.81
C THR A 82 6.26 -15.23 6.19
N ILE A 83 5.61 -14.77 5.13
CA ILE A 83 5.77 -13.38 4.66
C ILE A 83 4.94 -12.53 5.63
N PRO A 84 5.51 -11.46 6.22
CA PRO A 84 4.79 -10.64 7.19
C PRO A 84 3.58 -9.98 6.53
N ARG A 85 2.38 -10.28 7.01
CA ARG A 85 1.14 -9.66 6.52
C ARG A 85 0.89 -8.36 7.27
N LYS A 86 0.11 -7.47 6.67
CA LYS A 86 -0.30 -6.20 7.29
C LYS A 86 -1.23 -6.39 8.48
N ASP A 87 -1.95 -7.51 8.52
CA ASP A 87 -2.91 -7.85 9.56
C ASP A 87 -2.34 -8.74 10.69
N ASP A 88 -1.05 -9.06 10.68
CA ASP A 88 -0.40 -9.90 11.71
C ASP A 88 -0.54 -9.33 13.13
N LYS A 89 -0.46 -8.00 13.26
CA LYS A 89 -0.59 -7.30 14.55
C LYS A 89 -2.05 -7.04 14.95
N LYS A 90 -3.03 -7.33 14.08
CA LYS A 90 -4.44 -6.99 14.26
C LYS A 90 -5.25 -8.25 14.54
N LYS A 91 -5.94 -8.34 15.69
CA LYS A 91 -6.70 -9.55 16.06
C LYS A 91 -8.04 -9.67 15.35
N ASN A 92 -8.70 -8.54 15.09
CA ASN A 92 -10.13 -8.52 14.69
C ASN A 92 -10.34 -8.22 13.20
N VAL A 93 -9.28 -8.26 12.39
CA VAL A 93 -9.34 -7.88 10.98
C VAL A 93 -8.59 -8.90 10.15
N ILE A 94 -9.20 -9.32 9.05
CA ILE A 94 -8.59 -10.08 7.97
C ILE A 94 -8.46 -9.12 6.77
N ILE A 95 -7.23 -8.91 6.30
CA ILE A 95 -6.96 -8.03 5.14
C ILE A 95 -6.65 -8.90 3.92
N ASN A 96 -7.39 -8.70 2.84
CA ASN A 96 -7.07 -9.29 1.55
C ASN A 96 -5.95 -8.49 0.87
N GLU A 97 -4.79 -9.11 0.70
CA GLU A 97 -3.59 -8.49 0.10
C GLU A 97 -3.44 -8.77 -1.41
N LYS A 98 -4.43 -9.43 -2.05
CA LYS A 98 -4.39 -9.73 -3.48
C LYS A 98 -4.50 -8.45 -4.31
N SER A 99 -3.68 -8.32 -5.34
CA SER A 99 -3.76 -7.20 -6.29
C SER A 99 -4.99 -7.30 -7.19
N ASN A 100 -5.71 -6.19 -7.38
CA ASN A 100 -6.80 -6.11 -8.34
C ASN A 100 -6.29 -5.60 -9.70
N SER A 101 -6.51 -6.38 -10.78
CA SER A 101 -6.06 -6.02 -12.13
C SER A 101 -6.77 -4.77 -12.67
N ALA A 102 -8.07 -4.62 -12.40
CA ALA A 102 -8.86 -3.48 -12.88
C ALA A 102 -8.37 -2.14 -12.31
N ILE A 103 -7.96 -2.12 -11.04
CA ILE A 103 -7.40 -0.92 -10.41
C ILE A 103 -5.99 -0.65 -10.94
N LYS A 104 -5.21 -1.70 -11.20
CA LYS A 104 -3.83 -1.59 -11.67
C LYS A 104 -3.70 -0.86 -13.00
N GLU A 105 -4.68 -0.98 -13.88
CA GLU A 105 -4.72 -0.26 -15.17
C GLU A 105 -4.81 1.27 -14.99
N HIS A 106 -5.43 1.73 -13.91
CA HIS A 106 -5.58 3.16 -13.59
C HIS A 106 -4.47 3.71 -12.70
N MET A 107 -3.56 2.86 -12.22
CA MET A 107 -2.42 3.28 -11.42
C MET A 107 -1.24 3.65 -12.33
N VAL A 108 -0.41 4.58 -11.85
CA VAL A 108 0.83 4.96 -12.53
C VAL A 108 1.83 3.81 -12.45
N SER A 109 2.37 3.37 -13.58
CA SER A 109 3.32 2.24 -13.65
C SER A 109 4.72 2.61 -13.15
N GLU A 110 5.20 3.79 -13.51
CA GLU A 110 6.54 4.29 -13.20
C GLU A 110 6.49 5.76 -12.78
N LEU A 111 7.41 6.15 -11.90
CA LEU A 111 7.46 7.51 -11.38
C LEU A 111 7.78 8.50 -12.52
N PRO A 112 6.94 9.53 -12.75
CA PRO A 112 7.21 10.50 -13.81
C PRO A 112 8.35 11.45 -13.43
N PHE A 113 9.20 11.78 -14.39
CA PHE A 113 10.14 12.90 -14.26
C PHE A 113 9.36 14.21 -14.02
N PRO A 114 9.76 15.12 -13.12
CA PRO A 114 11.04 15.25 -12.41
C PRO A 114 11.07 14.66 -10.99
N PHE A 115 10.07 13.88 -10.60
CA PHE A 115 10.00 13.36 -9.23
C PHE A 115 11.06 12.28 -8.99
N THR A 116 11.59 12.22 -7.76
CA THR A 116 12.55 11.19 -7.32
C THR A 116 11.94 10.20 -6.33
N SER A 117 10.88 10.61 -5.62
CA SER A 117 10.18 9.83 -4.61
C SER A 117 8.70 9.72 -4.95
N VAL A 118 8.14 8.52 -4.74
CA VAL A 118 6.71 8.25 -4.90
C VAL A 118 5.86 9.15 -4.01
N LYS A 119 6.32 9.41 -2.79
CA LYS A 119 5.61 10.27 -1.84
C LYS A 119 5.46 11.70 -2.36
N ASP A 120 6.48 12.21 -3.07
CA ASP A 120 6.49 13.57 -3.59
C ASP A 120 5.51 13.69 -4.76
N PHE A 121 5.49 12.67 -5.64
CA PHE A 121 4.54 12.58 -6.73
C PHE A 121 3.10 12.49 -6.20
N GLU A 122 2.82 11.56 -5.29
CA GLU A 122 1.48 11.41 -4.69
C GLU A 122 1.03 12.68 -3.96
N ALA A 123 1.94 13.37 -3.28
CA ALA A 123 1.65 14.65 -2.64
C ALA A 123 1.29 15.74 -3.65
N SER A 124 1.96 15.77 -4.82
CA SER A 124 1.70 16.76 -5.88
C SER A 124 0.31 16.63 -6.51
N ILE A 125 -0.19 15.41 -6.68
CA ILE A 125 -1.51 15.13 -7.30
C ILE A 125 -2.64 14.97 -6.28
N ARG A 126 -2.37 15.18 -4.99
CA ARG A 126 -3.32 14.91 -3.89
C ARG A 126 -4.58 15.78 -3.95
N ALA A 127 -4.48 16.99 -4.49
CA ALA A 127 -5.60 17.94 -4.54
C ALA A 127 -6.29 17.91 -5.91
N PRO A 128 -7.64 17.82 -5.97
CA PRO A 128 -8.38 17.90 -7.22
C PRO A 128 -8.33 19.32 -7.78
N VAL A 129 -8.20 19.49 -9.10
CA VAL A 129 -8.15 20.83 -9.72
C VAL A 129 -9.53 21.34 -10.17
N GLY A 130 -10.55 20.48 -10.24
CA GLY A 130 -11.86 20.82 -10.81
C GLY A 130 -12.72 21.79 -9.99
N SER A 131 -13.56 22.58 -10.68
CA SER A 131 -14.43 23.61 -10.08
C SER A 131 -15.49 23.07 -9.12
N ASN A 132 -15.79 21.77 -9.19
CA ASN A 132 -16.73 21.11 -8.30
C ASN A 132 -16.16 20.91 -6.88
N TRP A 133 -14.84 20.87 -6.74
CA TRP A 133 -14.16 20.61 -5.46
C TRP A 133 -13.48 21.85 -4.87
N ILE A 134 -13.14 22.84 -5.70
CA ILE A 134 -12.45 24.07 -5.30
C ILE A 134 -13.28 25.30 -5.70
N ALA A 135 -13.23 26.35 -4.88
CA ALA A 135 -13.83 27.64 -5.20
C ALA A 135 -13.38 28.19 -6.56
N GLU A 136 -14.28 28.84 -7.29
CA GLU A 136 -14.05 29.28 -8.66
C GLU A 136 -12.81 30.19 -8.81
N THR A 137 -12.55 31.05 -7.83
CA THR A 137 -11.39 31.95 -7.85
C THR A 137 -10.06 31.19 -7.75
N ALA A 138 -10.01 30.12 -6.97
CA ALA A 138 -8.83 29.27 -6.86
C ALA A 138 -8.69 28.34 -8.07
N HIS A 139 -9.80 27.78 -8.57
CA HIS A 139 -9.83 27.04 -9.83
C HIS A 139 -9.21 27.85 -10.97
N ARG A 140 -9.72 29.08 -11.19
CA ARG A 140 -9.21 29.99 -12.23
C ARG A 140 -7.72 30.27 -12.11
N LYS A 141 -7.16 30.33 -10.89
CA LYS A 141 -5.73 30.53 -10.65
C LYS A 141 -4.88 29.28 -10.91
N LEU A 142 -5.40 28.09 -10.59
CA LEU A 142 -4.68 26.82 -10.76
C LEU A 142 -4.59 26.38 -12.22
N ILE A 143 -5.58 26.72 -13.04
CA ILE A 143 -5.62 26.33 -14.46
C ILE A 143 -4.92 27.33 -15.39
N VAL A 144 -4.34 28.42 -14.87
CA VAL A 144 -3.66 29.42 -15.71
C VAL A 144 -2.41 28.77 -16.33
N PRO A 145 -2.26 28.77 -17.67
CA PRO A 145 -1.06 28.23 -18.31
C PRO A 145 0.15 29.13 -18.03
N SER A 146 1.35 28.55 -18.08
CA SER A 146 2.59 29.30 -17.82
C SER A 146 2.89 30.37 -18.87
N VAL A 147 2.42 30.18 -20.10
CA VAL A 147 2.61 31.11 -21.22
C VAL A 147 1.24 31.52 -21.74
N ILE A 148 0.98 32.83 -21.75
CA ILE A 148 -0.23 33.43 -22.29
C ILE A 148 0.19 34.41 -23.38
N THR A 149 -0.34 34.23 -24.59
CA THR A 149 -0.10 35.11 -25.73
C THR A 149 -1.38 35.85 -26.09
N GLU A 150 -1.28 37.13 -26.42
CA GLU A 150 -2.41 37.91 -26.90
C GLU A 150 -2.67 37.61 -28.38
N ALA A 151 -3.91 37.26 -28.73
CA ALA A 151 -4.28 37.02 -30.11
C ALA A 151 -4.18 38.31 -30.94
N GLY A 152 -3.55 38.24 -32.11
CA GLY A 152 -3.44 39.37 -33.03
C GLY A 152 -2.28 40.34 -32.75
N ARG A 153 -1.45 40.07 -31.74
CA ARG A 153 -0.26 40.87 -31.44
C ARG A 153 1.01 40.16 -31.89
N LEU A 154 1.91 40.88 -32.57
CA LEU A 154 3.24 40.38 -32.91
C LEU A 154 4.08 40.22 -31.63
N ILE A 155 4.67 39.04 -31.43
CA ILE A 155 5.59 38.78 -30.31
C ILE A 155 6.98 39.26 -30.74
N GLU A 156 7.38 40.42 -30.23
CA GLU A 156 8.72 40.93 -30.43
C GLU A 156 9.74 40.13 -29.61
N PRO A 157 10.99 39.99 -30.11
CA PRO A 157 12.05 39.34 -29.34
C PRO A 157 12.29 40.09 -28.03
N MET A 158 12.81 39.38 -27.02
CA MET A 158 13.12 39.99 -25.73
C MET A 158 14.27 41.00 -25.88
N ASP A 159 14.07 42.19 -25.30
CA ASP A 159 15.12 43.19 -25.15
C ASP A 159 15.94 42.94 -23.88
N GLU A 160 17.15 43.51 -23.83
CA GLU A 160 18.02 43.44 -22.64
C GLU A 160 17.35 43.95 -21.36
N SER A 161 16.34 44.83 -21.48
CA SER A 161 15.57 45.35 -20.34
C SER A 161 14.73 44.30 -19.61
N GLN A 162 14.32 43.23 -20.32
CA GLN A 162 13.45 42.16 -19.82
C GLN A 162 14.23 40.97 -19.26
N LEU A 163 15.55 40.92 -19.48
CA LEU A 163 16.40 39.86 -18.94
C LEU A 163 16.48 39.94 -17.41
N VAL A 164 16.43 38.78 -16.75
CA VAL A 164 16.56 38.68 -15.28
C VAL A 164 17.95 39.17 -14.87
N LYS A 165 18.02 40.26 -14.09
CA LYS A 165 19.28 40.85 -13.62
C LYS A 165 19.92 39.94 -12.56
N THR A 166 20.94 39.16 -12.95
CA THR A 166 21.70 38.25 -12.08
C THR A 166 22.66 38.99 -11.15
N LYS A 167 22.16 39.87 -10.28
CA LYS A 167 23.04 40.73 -9.47
C LYS A 167 23.74 40.05 -8.30
N ASN A 168 23.40 38.81 -7.91
CA ASN A 168 23.96 38.17 -6.69
C ASN A 168 24.12 36.64 -6.80
N ILE A 169 24.85 36.11 -7.79
CA ILE A 169 25.33 34.72 -7.74
C ILE A 169 26.83 34.75 -7.47
N LYS A 170 27.21 34.70 -6.18
CA LYS A 170 28.60 34.43 -5.79
C LYS A 170 28.82 32.93 -5.91
N TRP A 171 29.54 32.52 -6.95
CA TRP A 171 30.06 31.17 -7.05
C TRP A 171 31.24 31.06 -6.08
N GLU A 172 31.06 30.34 -4.97
CA GLU A 172 32.21 29.95 -4.14
C GLU A 172 32.90 28.75 -4.79
N GLU A 173 34.05 29.00 -5.40
CA GLU A 173 34.97 27.95 -5.84
C GLU A 173 35.53 27.22 -4.62
N LYS A 174 35.03 26.02 -4.34
CA LYS A 174 35.66 25.11 -3.38
C LYS A 174 36.91 24.50 -4.02
N LYS A 175 38.08 24.91 -3.54
CA LYS A 175 39.38 24.29 -3.80
C LYS A 175 39.54 22.98 -3.05
#